data_AF-A0A952UY26-F1
#
_entry.id   AF-A0A952UY26-F1
#
_cell.length_a   1.000
_cell.length_b   1.000
_cell.length_c   1.000
_cell.angle_alpha   90.00
_cell.angle_beta   90.00
_cell.angle_gamma   90.00
#
_symmetry.space_group_name_H-M   'P 1'
#
loop_
_entity.id
_entity.type
_entity.pdbx_description
1 polymer ?
#
loop_
_entity_poly.entity_id
_entity_poly.type
_entity_poly.pdbx_seq_one_letter_code
_entity_poly.pdbx_strand_id
1 'polypeptide(L)' 'MQRGTAEIFLGIGLILLGILALKLTDQNYWWAAIALGAAVGSKGGIAISQRARV' A
#
# COMPACT_ATOMS: atom_id res chain seq x y z
N MET A 1 11.64 13.59 -0.26
CA MET A 1 11.11 12.32 0.30
C MET A 1 11.75 11.15 -0.42
N GLN A 2 12.25 10.16 0.32
CA GLN A 2 12.86 8.95 -0.24
C GLN A 2 11.77 8.12 -0.95
N ARG A 3 12.04 7.65 -2.17
CA ARG A 3 11.04 7.03 -3.06
C ARG A 3 10.29 5.86 -2.40
N GLY A 4 10.99 5.05 -1.60
CA GLY A 4 10.38 3.97 -0.82
C GLY A 4 9.44 4.44 0.29
N THR A 5 9.67 5.61 0.90
CA THR A 5 8.76 6.17 1.91
C THR A 5 7.45 6.60 1.26
N ALA A 6 7.51 7.17 0.05
CA ALA A 6 6.32 7.51 -0.71
C ALA A 6 5.51 6.26 -1.11
N GLU A 7 6.18 5.17 -1.50
CA GLU A 7 5.53 3.89 -1.80
C GLU A 7 4.83 3.28 -0.56
N ILE A 8 5.41 3.40 0.64
CA ILE A 8 4.78 2.98 1.90
C ILE A 8 3.49 3.77 2.16
N PHE A 9 3.55 5.10 2.12
CA PHE A 9 2.37 5.94 2.37
C PHE A 9 1.28 5.72 1.32
N LEU A 10 1.66 5.56 0.06
CA LEU A 10 0.71 5.25 -1.02
C LEU A 10 0.06 3.87 -0.80
N GLY A 11 0.83 2.87 -0.38
CA GLY A 11 0.31 1.55 -0.04
C GLY A 11 -0.70 1.58 1.11
N ILE A 12 -0.37 2.30 2.19
CA ILE A 12 -1.27 2.51 3.33
C ILE A 12 -2.56 3.24 2.88
N GLY A 13 -2.43 4.28 2.08
CA GLY A 13 -3.58 5.02 1.54
C GLY A 13 -4.51 4.15 0.72
N LEU A 14 -3.97 3.28 -0.14
CA LEU A 14 -4.74 2.32 -0.94
C LEU A 14 -5.46 1.28 -0.07
N ILE A 15 -4.83 0.79 1.00
CA ILE A 15 -5.46 -0.13 1.94
C ILE A 15 -6.64 0.55 2.63
N LEU A 16 -6.43 1.75 3.18
CA LEU A 16 -7.48 2.50 3.87
C LEU A 16 -8.66 2.82 2.95
N LEU A 17 -8.37 3.26 1.72
CA LEU A 17 -9.40 3.55 0.72
C LEU A 17 -10.13 2.28 0.28
N GLY A 18 -9.41 1.17 0.09
CA GLY A 18 -10.00 -0.12 -0.22
C GLY A 18 -10.93 -0.64 0.88
N ILE A 19 -10.53 -0.52 2.16
CA ILE A 19 -11.37 -0.88 3.32
C ILE A 19 -12.61 0.01 3.37
N LEU A 20 -12.45 1.32 3.22
CA LEU A 20 -13.57 2.26 3.23
C LEU A 20 -14.57 1.95 2.11
N ALA A 21 -14.07 1.71 0.90
CA ALA A 21 -14.91 1.42 -0.26
C ALA A 21 -15.58 0.03 -0.17
N LEU A 22 -14.88 -0.97 0.39
CA LEU A 22 -15.48 -2.27 0.73
C LEU A 22 -16.64 -2.07 1.71
N LYS A 23 -16.45 -1.24 2.75
CA LYS A 23 -17.47 -0.98 3.77
C LYS A 23 -18.68 -0.21 3.24
N LEU A 24 -18.51 0.65 2.24
CA LEU A 24 -19.57 1.48 1.68
C LEU A 24 -20.34 0.81 0.54
N THR A 25 -19.74 -0.14 -0.15
CA THR A 25 -20.32 -0.70 -1.39
C THR A 25 -20.49 -2.22 -1.36
N ASP A 26 -19.92 -2.91 -0.36
CA ASP A 26 -19.89 -4.37 -0.20
C ASP A 26 -19.41 -5.14 -1.44
N GLN A 27 -18.71 -4.46 -2.36
CA GLN A 27 -18.22 -5.08 -3.57
C GLN A 27 -16.87 -5.75 -3.36
N ASN A 28 -16.81 -7.05 -3.64
CA ASN A 28 -15.62 -7.86 -3.38
C ASN A 28 -14.37 -7.45 -4.18
N TYR A 29 -14.50 -6.66 -5.25
CA TYR A 29 -13.33 -6.20 -6.00
C TYR A 29 -12.45 -5.23 -5.19
N TRP A 30 -12.97 -4.61 -4.12
CA TRP A 30 -12.16 -3.74 -3.25
C TRP A 30 -11.07 -4.48 -2.48
N TRP A 31 -11.20 -5.80 -2.31
CA TRP A 31 -10.10 -6.65 -1.83
C TRP A 31 -8.86 -6.56 -2.73
N ALA A 32 -9.03 -6.37 -4.04
CA ALA A 32 -7.91 -6.18 -4.95
C ALA A 32 -7.18 -4.85 -4.70
N ALA A 33 -7.90 -3.78 -4.34
CA ALA A 33 -7.30 -2.50 -3.98
C ALA A 33 -6.49 -2.61 -2.67
N ILE A 34 -7.00 -3.34 -1.69
CA ILE A 34 -6.29 -3.64 -0.43
C ILE A 34 -5.02 -4.45 -0.71
N ALA A 35 -5.13 -5.51 -1.52
CA ALA A 35 -3.99 -6.35 -1.90
C ALA A 35 -2.92 -5.55 -2.67
N LEU A 36 -3.33 -4.65 -3.57
CA LEU A 36 -2.43 -3.79 -4.33
C LEU A 36 -1.75 -2.77 -3.41
N GLY A 37 -2.47 -2.18 -2.45
CA GLY A 37 -1.89 -1.31 -1.45
C GLY A 37 -0.84 -2.01 -0.58
N ALA A 38 -1.10 -3.26 -0.17
CA ALA A 38 -0.14 -4.09 0.56
C ALA A 38 1.12 -4.34 -0.28
N ALA A 39 0.96 -4.74 -1.55
CA ALA A 39 2.10 -5.01 -2.44
C ALA A 39 2.98 -3.76 -2.65
N VAL A 40 2.36 -2.60 -2.90
CA VAL A 40 3.10 -1.34 -3.09
C VAL A 40 3.78 -0.88 -1.79
N GLY A 41 3.10 -0.99 -0.66
CA GLY A 41 3.66 -0.64 0.64
C GLY A 41 4.85 -1.53 1.02
N SER A 42 4.73 -2.84 0.84
CA SER A 42 5.81 -3.80 1.09
C SER A 42 7.01 -3.55 0.17
N LYS A 43 6.79 -3.25 -1.11
CA LYS A 43 7.87 -2.88 -2.04
C LYS A 43 8.64 -1.63 -1.56
N GLY A 44 7.91 -0.60 -1.11
CA GLY A 44 8.51 0.60 -0.53
C GLY A 44 9.35 0.31 0.70
N GLY A 45 8.84 -0.54 1.60
CA GLY A 45 9.58 -1.04 2.78
C GLY A 45 10.87 -1.74 2.40
N ILE A 46 10.81 -2.71 1.47
CA ILE A 46 11.98 -3.44 0.97
C ILE A 46 13.01 -2.48 0.37
N ALA A 47 12.57 -1.51 -0.44
CA ALA A 47 13.47 -0.55 -1.07
C ALA A 47 14.21 0.34 -0.04
N ILE A 48 13.53 0.76 1.03
CA ILE A 48 14.19 1.47 2.14
C ILE A 48 15.18 0.55 2.85
N SER A 49 14.77 -0.67 3.19
CA SER A 49 15.61 -1.64 3.90
C SER A 49 16.87 -2.02 3.11
N GLN A 50 16.77 -2.15 1.79
CA GLN A 50 17.93 -2.38 0.93
C GLN A 50 18.88 -1.18 0.92
N ARG A 51 18.33 0.04 0.83
CA ARG A 51 19.16 1.26 0.82
C ARG A 51 19.84 1.53 2.16
N ALA A 52 19.27 1.09 3.28
CA ALA A 52 19.89 1.22 4.61
C ALA A 52 21.03 0.21 4.86
N ARG A 53 21.18 -0.83 4.02
CA ARG A 53 22.26 -1.81 4.12
C ARG A 53 23.53 -1.41 3.34
N VAL A 54 23.48 -0.33 2.56
CA VAL A 54 24.59 0.22 1.77
C VAL A 54 25.11 1.48 2.46
#